data_AF-A0A934X7V8-F1
#
_entry.id   AF-A0A934X7V8-F1
#
_cell.length_a   1.000
_cell.length_b   1.000
_cell.length_c   1.000
_cell.angle_alpha   90.00
_cell.angle_beta   90.00
_cell.angle_gamma   90.00
#
_symmetry.space_group_name_H-M   'P 1'
#
loop_
_entity.id
_entity.type
_entity.pdbx_description
1 polymer ?
#
loop_
_entity_poly.entity_id
_entity_poly.type
_entity_poly.pdbx_seq_one_letter_code
_entity_poly.pdbx_strand_id
1 'polypeptide(L)'
;MDSAPISSGSGTPQDPWRLKTPPLSSDYTMHRDVRDGVEVIVCTVGKTVLLYDARCVADLHAMLTAQGDWVELGSADEQKPAKEGTVEAWGRSAENPVGGWYGLKKGLRGRFGMYVPPLLEHLGLAEVEHNPRGNRMRAI
;
A
#
# COMPACT_ATOMS: atom_id res chain seq x y z
N MET A 1 -27.39 1.61 12.46
CA MET A 1 -26.34 2.64 12.40
C MET A 1 -25.55 2.31 11.16
N ASP A 2 -25.78 3.03 10.06
CA ASP A 2 -24.96 2.85 8.85
C ASP A 2 -23.53 3.23 9.19
N SER A 3 -22.67 2.23 9.38
CA SER A 3 -21.24 2.45 9.41
C SER A 3 -20.86 2.95 8.01
N ALA A 4 -20.52 4.22 7.89
CA ALA A 4 -19.95 4.76 6.66
C ALA A 4 -18.81 3.83 6.20
N PRO A 5 -18.71 3.54 4.89
CA PRO A 5 -17.73 2.58 4.39
C PRO A 5 -16.32 3.05 4.75
N ILE A 6 -15.46 2.11 5.16
CA ILE A 6 -14.07 2.39 5.57
C ILE A 6 -13.21 2.95 4.41
N SER A 7 -13.71 2.84 3.18
CA SER A 7 -13.10 3.37 1.97
C SER A 7 -14.15 3.78 0.90
N SER A 8 -13.78 4.67 -0.04
CA SER A 8 -14.64 5.14 -1.14
C SER A 8 -13.82 5.74 -2.29
N GLY A 9 -14.45 6.08 -3.42
CA GLY A 9 -13.82 6.75 -4.57
C GLY A 9 -13.42 5.80 -5.71
N SER A 10 -13.10 6.35 -6.88
CA SER A 10 -12.78 5.58 -8.10
C SER A 10 -11.29 5.53 -8.47
N GLY A 11 -10.45 6.28 -7.75
CA GLY A 11 -8.99 6.25 -7.95
C GLY A 11 -8.49 7.17 -9.04
N THR A 12 -9.27 8.19 -9.41
CA THR A 12 -8.85 9.25 -10.35
C THR A 12 -8.37 10.48 -9.56
N PRO A 13 -7.62 11.42 -10.18
CA PRO A 13 -7.25 12.66 -9.50
C PRO A 13 -8.45 13.48 -9.00
N GLN A 14 -9.57 13.42 -9.73
CA GLN A 14 -10.81 14.14 -9.40
C GLN A 14 -11.66 13.40 -8.35
N ASP A 15 -11.60 12.07 -8.34
CA ASP A 15 -12.29 11.21 -7.38
C ASP A 15 -11.32 10.16 -6.83
N PRO A 16 -10.40 10.56 -5.95
CA PRO A 16 -9.39 9.66 -5.43
C PRO A 16 -10.02 8.65 -4.47
N TRP A 17 -9.39 7.48 -4.36
CA TRP A 17 -9.68 6.57 -3.26
C TRP A 17 -9.44 7.28 -1.93
N ARG A 18 -10.43 7.26 -1.05
CA ARG A 18 -10.35 7.70 0.34
C ARG A 18 -10.18 6.47 1.18
N LEU A 19 -9.08 6.39 1.90
CA LEU A 19 -8.64 5.19 2.59
C LEU A 19 -8.27 5.53 4.04
N LYS A 20 -8.27 4.51 4.89
CA LYS A 20 -7.76 4.60 6.25
C LYS A 20 -6.52 3.73 6.40
N THR A 21 -5.58 4.14 7.24
CA THR A 21 -4.44 3.29 7.63
C THR A 21 -4.95 1.99 8.26
N PRO A 22 -4.19 0.88 8.27
CA PRO A 22 -4.67 -0.41 8.78
C PRO A 22 -5.31 -0.35 10.18
N PRO A 23 -4.80 0.40 11.18
CA PRO A 23 -5.48 0.54 12.48
C PRO A 23 -6.75 1.41 12.48
N LEU A 24 -7.22 1.85 11.31
CA LEU A 24 -8.35 2.76 11.08
C LEU A 24 -8.22 4.16 11.72
N SER A 25 -7.02 4.53 12.16
CA SER A 25 -6.77 5.75 12.95
C SER A 25 -6.50 7.02 12.14
N SER A 26 -6.20 6.92 10.85
CA SER A 26 -5.82 8.08 10.03
C SER A 26 -6.29 7.93 8.59
N ASP A 27 -6.86 9.00 8.06
CA ASP A 27 -7.33 9.09 6.68
C ASP A 27 -6.21 9.56 5.73
N TYR A 28 -6.25 9.04 4.50
CA TYR A 28 -5.42 9.46 3.40
C TYR A 28 -6.14 9.22 2.07
N THR A 29 -5.56 9.72 0.97
CA THR A 29 -6.10 9.47 -0.36
C THR A 29 -5.07 8.87 -1.30
N MET A 30 -5.56 8.10 -2.27
CA MET A 30 -4.77 7.55 -3.37
C MET A 30 -5.47 7.75 -4.71
N HIS A 31 -4.69 7.94 -5.77
CA HIS A 31 -5.21 7.89 -7.14
C HIS A 31 -4.13 7.39 -8.10
N ARG A 32 -4.56 6.91 -9.26
CA ARG A 32 -3.67 6.61 -10.38
C ARG A 32 -3.31 7.90 -11.12
N ASP A 33 -2.07 7.96 -11.59
CA ASP A 33 -1.58 9.05 -12.41
C ASP A 33 -0.40 8.57 -13.27
N VAL A 34 0.12 9.44 -14.14
CA VAL A 34 1.36 9.25 -14.88
C VAL A 34 2.37 10.32 -14.46
N ARG A 35 3.60 9.91 -14.14
CA ARG A 35 4.71 10.80 -13.80
C ARG A 35 5.94 10.36 -14.59
N ASP A 36 6.50 11.28 -15.36
CA ASP A 36 7.70 11.04 -16.18
C ASP A 36 7.57 9.79 -17.08
N GLY A 37 6.36 9.55 -17.62
CA GLY A 37 6.06 8.40 -18.47
C GLY A 37 5.82 7.07 -17.73
N VAL A 38 5.82 7.08 -16.39
CA VAL A 38 5.58 5.91 -15.54
C VAL A 38 4.20 6.02 -14.90
N GLU A 39 3.41 4.94 -14.95
CA GLU A 39 2.16 4.85 -14.20
C GLU A 39 2.45 4.72 -12.69
N VAL A 40 1.78 5.54 -11.89
CA VAL A 40 2.01 5.62 -10.45
C VAL A 40 0.72 5.61 -9.66
N ILE A 41 0.81 5.15 -8.41
CA ILE A 41 -0.16 5.46 -7.35
C ILE A 41 0.37 6.67 -6.58
N VAL A 42 -0.37 7.76 -6.66
CA VAL A 42 -0.12 8.98 -5.88
C VAL A 42 -0.81 8.83 -4.53
N CYS A 43 -0.03 8.80 -3.45
CA CYS A 43 -0.53 8.67 -2.08
C CYS A 43 -0.37 10.00 -1.32
N THR A 44 -1.48 10.61 -0.90
CA THR A 44 -1.47 11.90 -0.20
C THR A 44 -1.89 11.73 1.25
N VAL A 45 -0.98 12.06 2.17
CA VAL A 45 -1.21 12.04 3.63
C VAL A 45 -0.94 13.42 4.21
N GLY A 46 -1.99 14.14 4.56
CA GLY A 46 -1.88 15.55 4.93
C GLY A 46 -1.25 16.36 3.78
N LYS A 47 -0.08 16.97 4.03
CA LYS A 47 0.70 17.71 3.03
C LYS A 47 1.75 16.86 2.31
N THR A 48 1.92 15.60 2.72
CA THR A 48 2.96 14.72 2.19
C THR A 48 2.41 13.92 1.02
N VAL A 49 3.16 13.90 -0.08
CA VAL A 49 2.86 13.06 -1.25
C VAL A 49 3.98 12.02 -1.42
N LEU A 50 3.60 10.75 -1.32
CA LEU A 50 4.38 9.58 -1.69
C LEU A 50 3.97 9.11 -3.08
N LEU A 51 4.90 8.47 -3.78
CA LEU A 51 4.67 7.91 -5.11
C LEU A 51 5.10 6.44 -5.10
N TYR A 52 4.19 5.57 -5.51
CA TYR A 52 4.48 4.15 -5.75
C TYR A 52 4.33 3.84 -7.23
N ASP A 53 5.19 2.99 -7.77
CA ASP A 53 5.01 2.41 -9.10
C ASP A 53 3.68 1.62 -9.13
N ALA A 54 2.83 1.88 -10.13
CA ALA A 54 1.47 1.32 -10.17
C ALA A 54 1.43 -0.20 -10.31
N ARG A 55 2.51 -0.82 -10.79
CA ARG A 55 2.64 -2.28 -10.87
C ARG A 55 2.54 -2.96 -9.50
N CYS A 56 2.83 -2.22 -8.42
CA CYS A 56 2.82 -2.75 -7.05
C CYS A 56 1.49 -3.40 -6.65
N VAL A 57 0.36 -2.96 -7.21
CA VAL A 57 -0.96 -3.52 -6.89
C VAL A 57 -1.07 -4.95 -7.40
N ALA A 58 -0.74 -5.17 -8.67
CA ALA A 58 -0.81 -6.50 -9.29
C ALA A 58 0.28 -7.43 -8.74
N ASP A 59 1.50 -6.91 -8.58
CA ASP A 59 2.63 -7.70 -8.10
C ASP A 59 2.46 -8.11 -6.63
N LEU A 60 1.94 -7.20 -5.78
CA LEU A 60 1.67 -7.53 -4.38
C LEU A 60 0.57 -8.59 -4.26
N HIS A 61 -0.49 -8.45 -5.05
CA HIS A 61 -1.55 -9.45 -5.11
C HIS A 61 -0.99 -10.82 -5.50
N ALA A 62 -0.21 -10.89 -6.59
CA ALA A 62 0.40 -12.13 -7.06
C ALA A 62 1.33 -12.77 -6.00
N MET A 63 2.13 -11.96 -5.30
CA MET A 63 2.98 -12.42 -4.21
C MET A 63 2.14 -13.03 -3.07
N LEU A 64 1.07 -12.36 -2.65
CA LEU A 64 0.19 -12.84 -1.59
C LEU A 64 -0.54 -14.13 -1.99
N THR A 65 -0.99 -14.24 -3.24
CA THR A 65 -1.59 -15.47 -3.77
C THR A 65 -0.60 -16.63 -3.73
N ALA A 66 0.65 -16.40 -4.13
CA ALA A 66 1.69 -17.42 -4.10
C ALA A 66 2.05 -17.83 -2.66
N GLN A 67 2.03 -16.89 -1.73
CA GLN A 67 2.24 -17.17 -0.31
C GLN A 67 1.09 -17.99 0.30
N GLY A 68 -0.16 -17.72 -0.10
CA GLY A 68 -1.35 -18.47 0.31
C GLY A 68 -1.75 -18.34 1.79
N ASP A 69 -1.10 -17.46 2.55
CA ASP A 69 -1.35 -17.22 3.98
C ASP A 69 -1.16 -15.74 4.33
N TRP A 70 -1.47 -15.37 5.57
CA TRP A 70 -1.32 -14.04 6.13
C TRP A 70 0.16 -13.61 6.21
N VAL A 71 0.45 -12.44 5.66
CA VAL A 71 1.76 -11.78 5.71
C VAL A 71 1.67 -10.54 6.58
N GLU A 72 2.59 -10.39 7.53
CA GLU A 72 2.69 -9.18 8.36
C GLU A 72 3.02 -7.96 7.52
N LEU A 73 2.35 -6.84 7.80
CA LEU A 73 2.53 -5.60 7.04
C LEU A 73 3.92 -4.98 7.25
N GLY A 74 4.42 -4.98 8.49
CA GLY A 74 5.80 -4.61 8.83
C GLY A 74 6.22 -3.18 8.48
N SER A 75 5.26 -2.25 8.37
CA SER A 75 5.50 -0.88 7.91
C SER A 75 6.72 -0.21 8.54
N ALA A 76 7.60 0.35 7.71
CA ALA A 76 8.79 1.07 8.12
C ALA A 76 9.08 2.23 7.16
N ASP A 77 9.61 3.33 7.67
CA ASP A 77 10.15 4.41 6.84
C ASP A 77 11.41 3.97 6.06
N GLU A 78 11.77 4.74 5.02
CA GLU A 78 12.91 4.42 4.13
C GLU A 78 14.23 4.29 4.89
N GLN A 79 14.41 5.07 5.95
CA GLN A 79 15.64 5.13 6.74
C GLN A 79 15.75 4.00 7.78
N LYS A 80 14.67 3.24 8.00
CA LYS A 80 14.66 2.14 8.96
C LYS A 80 14.69 0.79 8.26
N PRO A 81 15.36 -0.21 8.86
CA PRO A 81 15.27 -1.58 8.36
C PRO A 81 13.81 -2.04 8.41
N ALA A 82 13.38 -2.72 7.35
CA ALA A 82 12.12 -3.47 7.37
C ALA A 82 12.38 -4.86 7.94
N LYS A 83 11.43 -5.36 8.73
CA LYS A 83 11.47 -6.72 9.26
C LYS A 83 11.34 -7.71 8.09
N GLU A 84 12.24 -8.67 8.00
CA GLU A 84 12.18 -9.73 6.98
C GLU A 84 10.86 -10.51 7.04
N GLY A 85 10.40 -11.01 5.89
CA GLY A 85 9.14 -11.74 5.77
C GLY A 85 7.88 -10.86 5.85
N THR A 86 8.02 -9.53 5.77
CA THR A 86 6.88 -8.59 5.77
C THR A 86 6.60 -7.99 4.41
N VAL A 87 5.39 -7.48 4.22
CA VAL A 87 4.97 -6.75 3.02
C VAL A 87 5.89 -5.55 2.77
N GLU A 88 6.25 -4.82 3.82
CA GLU A 88 7.19 -3.70 3.71
C GLU A 88 8.58 -4.14 3.23
N ALA A 89 9.10 -5.26 3.72
CA ALA A 89 10.40 -5.79 3.28
C ALA A 89 10.35 -6.25 1.83
N TRP A 90 9.27 -6.93 1.42
CA TRP A 90 9.07 -7.33 0.03
C TRP A 90 8.97 -6.12 -0.91
N GLY A 91 8.25 -5.07 -0.53
CA GLY A 91 8.03 -3.87 -1.35
C GLY A 91 9.31 -3.03 -1.61
N ARG A 92 10.42 -3.37 -0.95
CA ARG A 92 11.74 -2.76 -1.12
C ARG A 92 12.85 -3.76 -1.48
N SER A 93 12.50 -5.02 -1.72
CA SER A 93 13.47 -6.09 -1.99
C SER A 93 14.03 -6.01 -3.42
N ALA A 94 15.31 -6.34 -3.58
CA ALA A 94 15.92 -6.52 -4.90
C ALA A 94 15.37 -7.76 -5.65
N GLU A 95 14.67 -8.65 -4.96
CA GLU A 95 14.11 -9.88 -5.51
C GLU A 95 12.65 -9.74 -5.95
N ASN A 96 12.03 -8.58 -5.70
CA ASN A 96 10.68 -8.32 -6.20
C ASN A 96 10.70 -8.05 -7.72
N PRO A 97 9.54 -8.09 -8.41
CA PRO A 97 9.48 -7.91 -9.86
C PRO A 97 10.11 -6.63 -10.43
N VAL A 98 10.25 -5.57 -9.61
CA VAL A 98 10.85 -4.30 -10.03
C VAL A 98 12.31 -4.15 -9.63
N GLY A 99 12.88 -5.16 -8.94
CA GLY A 99 14.29 -5.19 -8.55
C GLY A 99 14.67 -4.17 -7.48
N GLY A 100 13.73 -3.74 -6.63
CA GLY A 100 14.01 -2.76 -5.58
C GLY A 100 12.77 -2.11 -4.98
N TRP A 101 12.77 -0.78 -4.88
CA TRP A 101 11.69 -0.05 -4.25
C TRP A 101 10.53 0.20 -5.22
N TYR A 102 9.31 -0.19 -4.84
CA TYR A 102 8.11 0.39 -5.49
C TYR A 102 7.95 1.87 -5.16
N GLY A 103 8.44 2.31 -3.99
CA GLY A 103 8.48 3.73 -3.64
C GLY A 103 9.47 4.50 -4.53
N LEU A 104 8.97 5.52 -5.23
CA LEU A 104 9.74 6.21 -6.28
C LEU A 104 10.48 7.45 -5.76
N LYS A 105 9.89 8.17 -4.81
CA LYS A 105 10.43 9.44 -4.33
C LYS A 105 11.46 9.23 -3.21
N LYS A 106 12.73 9.58 -3.47
CA LYS A 106 13.82 9.50 -2.48
C LYS A 106 13.47 10.25 -1.19
N GLY A 107 13.74 9.64 -0.04
CA GLY A 107 13.36 10.13 1.27
C GLY A 107 11.91 9.80 1.68
N LEU A 108 11.10 9.25 0.75
CA LEU A 108 9.69 8.89 0.93
C LEU A 108 9.36 7.56 0.24
N ARG A 109 10.31 6.63 0.14
CA ARG A 109 10.10 5.33 -0.54
C ARG A 109 9.43 4.26 0.33
N GLY A 110 9.56 4.37 1.65
CA GLY A 110 9.01 3.40 2.61
C GLY A 110 7.52 3.58 2.88
N ARG A 111 7.07 3.01 4.00
CA ARG A 111 5.66 2.93 4.42
C ARG A 111 4.77 2.24 3.39
N PHE A 112 5.35 1.39 2.56
CA PHE A 112 4.64 0.58 1.60
C PHE A 112 3.59 -0.30 2.30
N GLY A 113 3.98 -0.98 3.38
CA GLY A 113 3.09 -1.80 4.22
C GLY A 113 2.08 -1.00 5.05
N MET A 114 2.14 0.34 5.06
CA MET A 114 1.12 1.18 5.70
C MET A 114 0.02 1.58 4.72
N TYR A 115 0.41 1.95 3.49
CA TYR A 115 -0.50 2.65 2.59
C TYR A 115 -0.99 1.80 1.43
N VAL A 116 -0.22 0.83 0.94
CA VAL A 116 -0.66 0.00 -0.19
C VAL A 116 -1.68 -1.08 0.22
N PRO A 117 -1.59 -1.74 1.40
CA PRO A 117 -2.54 -2.79 1.77
C PRO A 117 -4.02 -2.35 1.78
N PRO A 118 -4.41 -1.21 2.38
CA PRO A 118 -5.82 -0.79 2.35
C PRO A 118 -6.33 -0.46 0.94
N LEU A 119 -5.45 -0.14 0.00
CA LEU A 119 -5.84 -0.01 -1.41
C LEU A 119 -6.22 -1.38 -2.00
N LEU A 120 -5.44 -2.44 -1.77
CA LEU A 120 -5.78 -3.77 -2.25
C LEU A 120 -7.09 -4.27 -1.65
N GLU A 121 -7.33 -3.99 -0.37
CA GLU A 121 -8.60 -4.27 0.29
C GLU A 121 -9.77 -3.53 -0.35
N HIS A 122 -9.62 -2.21 -0.60
CA HIS A 122 -10.64 -1.43 -1.29
C HIS A 122 -10.96 -1.97 -2.69
N LEU A 123 -9.94 -2.46 -3.40
CA LEU A 123 -10.08 -3.04 -4.74
C LEU A 123 -10.62 -4.49 -4.72
N GLY A 124 -10.88 -5.08 -3.55
CA GLY A 124 -11.37 -6.44 -3.42
C GLY A 124 -10.33 -7.50 -3.78
N LEU A 125 -9.04 -7.17 -3.65
CA LEU A 125 -7.91 -8.06 -3.98
C LEU A 125 -7.31 -8.75 -2.75
N ALA A 126 -7.51 -8.18 -1.55
CA ALA A 126 -6.91 -8.69 -0.33
C ALA A 126 -7.82 -8.46 0.88
N GLU A 127 -7.65 -9.27 1.91
CA GLU A 127 -8.14 -8.98 3.26
C GLU A 127 -7.02 -8.33 4.08
N VAL A 128 -7.36 -7.32 4.91
CA VAL A 128 -6.40 -6.66 5.81
C VAL A 128 -6.93 -6.71 7.25
N GLU A 129 -6.05 -6.99 8.20
CA GLU A 129 -6.39 -6.89 9.61
C GLU A 129 -6.39 -5.42 10.09
N HIS A 130 -7.32 -5.10 10.99
CA HIS A 130 -7.50 -3.76 11.55
C HIS A 130 -7.27 -3.71 13.08
N ASN A 131 -6.18 -4.30 13.53
CA ASN A 131 -5.70 -4.25 14.90
C ASN A 131 -4.91 -2.95 15.18
N PRO A 132 -4.72 -2.58 16.46
CA PRO A 132 -3.88 -1.44 16.84
C PRO A 132 -2.41 -1.55 16.37
N ARG A 133 -1.89 -2.76 16.19
CA ARG A 133 -0.53 -3.08 15.74
C ARG A 133 -0.43 -4.50 15.22
N GLY A 134 0.65 -4.80 14.49
CA GLY A 134 0.94 -6.15 14.01
C GLY A 134 -0.05 -6.66 12.96
N ASN A 135 -0.67 -5.74 12.21
CA ASN A 135 -1.62 -6.07 11.16
C ASN A 135 -0.97 -6.93 10.07
N ARG A 136 -1.79 -7.77 9.46
CA ARG A 136 -1.43 -8.67 8.37
C ARG A 136 -2.36 -8.47 7.20
N MET A 137 -1.98 -9.00 6.04
CA MET A 137 -2.86 -9.11 4.87
C MET A 137 -2.69 -10.46 4.18
N ARG A 138 -3.69 -10.86 3.40
CA ARG A 138 -3.64 -12.02 2.48
C ARG A 138 -4.45 -11.74 1.23
N ALA A 139 -4.17 -12.45 0.14
CA ALA A 139 -4.99 -12.38 -1.09
C ALA A 139 -6.39 -13.00 -0.88
N ILE A 140 -7.35 -12.58 -1.70
CA ILE A 140 -8.69 -13.17 -1.83
C ILE A 140 -8.72 -14.20 -2.95
#